data_AF-A0A518D947-F1
#
_entry.id   AF-A0A518D947-F1
#
_cell.length_a   1.000
_cell.length_b   1.000
_cell.length_c   1.000
_cell.angle_alpha   90.00
_cell.angle_beta   90.00
_cell.angle_gamma   90.00
#
_symmetry.space_group_name_H-M   'P 1'
#
loop_
_entity.id
_entity.type
_entity.pdbx_description
1 polymer ?
#
loop_
_entity_poly.entity_id
_entity_poly.type
_entity_poly.pdbx_seq_one_letter_code
_entity_poly.pdbx_strand_id
1 'polypeptide(L)'
;MDSLHVSQVFAWAVVHGLGCLAAWAMRLRLSQHLESVVLSFFAVCLLAIAWLTICSFFVDAFRWVFSGATLGVMLIAAVYHHADDSVDPVLARFASNDIA
;
A
#
# COMPACT_ATOMS: atom_id res chain seq x y z
N MET A 1 -1.99 -8.16 -30.43
CA MET A 1 -1.75 -8.26 -28.98
C MET A 1 -2.58 -9.43 -28.47
N ASP A 2 -1.91 -10.45 -27.96
CA ASP A 2 -2.56 -11.68 -27.51
C ASP A 2 -3.38 -11.38 -26.25
N SER A 3 -4.56 -11.98 -26.13
CA SER A 3 -5.49 -11.78 -25.00
C SER A 3 -4.83 -12.03 -23.63
N LEU A 4 -3.81 -12.89 -23.58
CA LEU A 4 -2.97 -13.15 -22.41
C LEU A 4 -2.13 -11.93 -21.97
N HIS A 5 -1.63 -11.16 -22.92
CA HIS A 5 -0.84 -9.97 -22.60
C HIS A 5 -1.73 -8.88 -21.99
N VAL A 6 -2.95 -8.71 -22.53
CA VAL A 6 -3.94 -7.75 -22.03
C VAL A 6 -4.39 -8.12 -20.62
N SER A 7 -4.67 -9.40 -20.35
CA SER A 7 -5.09 -9.85 -19.02
C SER A 7 -3.99 -9.69 -17.96
N GLN A 8 -2.72 -9.92 -18.33
CA GLN A 8 -1.58 -9.68 -17.44
C GLN A 8 -1.36 -8.19 -17.14
N VAL A 9 -1.51 -7.30 -18.13
CA VAL A 9 -1.41 -5.85 -17.92
C VAL A 9 -2.52 -5.38 -16.97
N PHE A 10 -3.74 -5.88 -17.17
CA PHE A 10 -4.87 -5.54 -16.31
C PHE A 10 -4.67 -6.06 -14.88
N ALA A 11 -4.28 -7.32 -14.70
CA ALA A 11 -3.99 -7.89 -13.38
C ALA A 11 -2.86 -7.11 -12.67
N TRP A 12 -1.81 -6.76 -13.39
CA TRP A 12 -0.72 -5.92 -12.88
C TRP A 12 -1.23 -4.56 -12.38
N ALA A 13 -2.02 -3.85 -13.19
CA ALA A 13 -2.54 -2.53 -12.83
C ALA A 13 -3.48 -2.61 -11.61
N VAL A 14 -4.34 -3.63 -11.55
CA VAL A 14 -5.27 -3.83 -10.44
C VAL A 14 -4.51 -4.10 -9.13
N VAL A 15 -3.56 -5.02 -9.13
CA VAL A 15 -2.80 -5.36 -7.91
C VAL A 15 -2.02 -4.13 -7.39
N HIS A 16 -1.39 -3.37 -8.28
CA HIS A 16 -0.68 -2.16 -7.87
C HIS A 16 -1.62 -1.06 -7.37
N GLY A 17 -2.75 -0.84 -8.05
CA GLY A 17 -3.77 0.11 -7.59
C GLY A 17 -4.30 -0.23 -6.19
N LEU A 18 -4.63 -1.49 -5.96
CA LEU A 18 -5.09 -1.99 -4.66
C LEU A 18 -4.01 -1.90 -3.59
N GLY A 19 -2.75 -2.25 -3.90
CA GLY A 19 -1.63 -2.11 -2.99
C GLY A 19 -1.39 -0.65 -2.57
N CYS A 20 -1.49 0.30 -3.51
CA CYS A 20 -1.41 1.73 -3.21
C CYS A 20 -2.55 2.20 -2.32
N LEU A 21 -3.79 1.77 -2.59
CA LEU A 21 -4.94 2.11 -1.74
C LEU A 21 -4.81 1.53 -0.33
N ALA A 22 -4.28 0.31 -0.21
CA ALA A 22 -4.02 -0.32 1.08
C ALA A 22 -2.94 0.43 1.87
N ALA A 23 -1.81 0.73 1.22
CA ALA A 23 -0.74 1.54 1.82
C ALA A 23 -1.24 2.93 2.24
N TRP A 24 -2.14 3.53 1.46
CA TRP A 24 -2.79 4.78 1.84
C TRP A 24 -3.76 4.60 3.01
N ALA A 25 -4.56 3.54 3.03
CA ALA A 25 -5.49 3.26 4.11
C ALA A 25 -4.79 3.00 5.45
N MET A 26 -3.56 2.44 5.44
CA MET A 26 -2.71 2.32 6.63
C MET A 26 -2.34 3.67 7.26
N ARG A 27 -2.49 4.79 6.52
CA ARG A 27 -2.28 6.15 7.03
C ARG A 27 -3.46 6.68 7.84
N LEU A 28 -4.62 6.04 7.75
CA LEU A 28 -5.82 6.47 8.43
C LEU A 28 -5.85 5.89 9.84
N ARG A 29 -6.43 6.64 10.79
CA ARG A 29 -6.75 6.10 12.11
C ARG A 29 -7.89 5.10 11.99
N LEU A 30 -7.53 3.82 11.88
CA LEU A 30 -8.46 2.71 11.80
C LEU A 30 -8.63 2.05 13.17
N SER A 31 -9.73 1.32 13.35
CA SER A 31 -9.84 0.43 14.51
C SER A 31 -8.82 -0.71 14.38
N GLN A 32 -8.36 -1.26 15.51
CA GLN A 32 -7.36 -2.34 15.55
C GLN A 32 -7.72 -3.54 14.65
N HIS A 33 -9.02 -3.88 14.57
CA HIS A 33 -9.51 -4.92 13.67
C HIS A 33 -9.30 -4.55 12.19
N LEU A 34 -9.67 -3.33 11.79
CA LEU A 34 -9.53 -2.84 10.42
C LEU A 34 -8.07 -2.67 10.02
N GLU A 35 -7.22 -2.23 10.94
CA GLU A 35 -5.78 -2.13 10.73
C GLU A 35 -5.17 -3.49 10.37
N SER A 36 -5.51 -4.56 11.10
CA SER A 36 -5.02 -5.91 10.80
C SER A 36 -5.49 -6.41 9.42
N VAL A 37 -6.71 -6.03 9.02
CA VAL A 37 -7.28 -6.40 7.72
C VAL A 37 -6.56 -5.65 6.60
N VAL A 38 -6.35 -4.34 6.75
CA VAL A 38 -5.63 -3.52 5.76
C VAL A 38 -4.18 -3.99 5.63
N LEU A 39 -3.52 -4.32 6.74
CA LEU A 39 -2.16 -4.86 6.74
C LEU A 39 -2.09 -6.21 6.03
N SER A 40 -3.02 -7.12 6.33
CA SER A 40 -3.08 -8.44 5.69
C SER A 40 -3.34 -8.30 4.19
N PHE A 41 -4.24 -7.39 3.81
CA PHE A 41 -4.55 -7.11 2.41
C PHE A 41 -3.36 -6.50 1.67
N PHE A 42 -2.63 -5.57 2.30
CA PHE A 42 -1.39 -5.02 1.78
C PHE A 42 -0.33 -6.11 1.56
N ALA A 43 -0.14 -7.00 2.52
CA ALA A 43 0.78 -8.13 2.41
C ALA A 43 0.41 -9.07 1.25
N VAL A 44 -0.89 -9.37 1.06
CA VAL A 44 -1.39 -10.15 -0.08
C VAL A 44 -1.10 -9.44 -1.41
N CYS A 45 -1.24 -8.12 -1.48
CA CYS A 45 -0.88 -7.35 -2.66
C CYS A 45 0.61 -7.46 -2.98
N LEU A 46 1.50 -7.38 -1.98
CA LEU A 46 2.95 -7.56 -2.17
C LEU A 46 3.29 -8.96 -2.70
N LEU A 47 2.67 -10.01 -2.14
CA LEU A 47 2.83 -11.38 -2.63
C LEU A 47 2.34 -11.53 -4.07
N ALA A 48 1.21 -10.92 -4.41
CA ALA A 48 0.67 -10.94 -5.77
C ALA A 48 1.57 -10.19 -6.76
N ILE A 49 2.18 -9.07 -6.37
CA ILE A 49 3.19 -8.37 -7.19
C ILE A 49 4.39 -9.28 -7.41
N ALA A 50 4.95 -9.86 -6.35
CA ALA A 50 6.10 -10.77 -6.46
C ALA A 50 5.80 -11.96 -7.38
N TRP A 51 4.62 -12.57 -7.25
CA TRP A 51 4.16 -13.64 -8.12
C TRP A 51 4.05 -13.20 -9.58
N LEU A 52 3.39 -12.07 -9.85
CA LEU A 52 3.27 -11.51 -11.20
C LEU A 52 4.65 -11.19 -11.81
N THR A 53 5.59 -10.71 -11.02
CA THR A 53 6.97 -10.45 -11.46
C THR A 53 7.69 -11.75 -11.85
N ILE A 54 7.54 -12.83 -11.06
CA ILE A 54 8.12 -14.15 -11.39
C ILE A 54 7.51 -14.69 -12.69
N CYS A 55 6.19 -14.63 -12.84
CA CYS A 55 5.52 -15.11 -14.05
C CYS A 55 5.83 -14.27 -15.30
N SER A 56 6.26 -13.02 -15.12
CA SER A 56 6.51 -12.06 -16.21
C SER A 56 8.00 -11.77 -16.43
N PHE A 57 8.90 -12.57 -15.84
CA PHE A 57 10.35 -12.32 -15.78
C PHE A 57 11.00 -12.04 -17.15
N PHE A 58 10.42 -12.58 -18.23
CA PHE A 58 10.96 -12.49 -19.59
C PHE A 58 10.26 -11.48 -20.51
N VAL A 59 9.21 -10.79 -20.05
CA VAL A 59 8.26 -10.14 -20.98
C VAL A 59 8.56 -8.65 -21.23
N ASP A 60 8.93 -7.84 -20.22
CA ASP A 60 9.19 -6.40 -20.42
C ASP A 60 10.03 -5.75 -19.31
N ALA A 61 11.19 -5.18 -19.67
CA ALA A 61 12.05 -4.43 -18.75
C ALA A 61 11.36 -3.17 -18.17
N PHE A 62 10.45 -2.53 -18.91
CA PHE A 62 9.71 -1.37 -18.43
C PHE A 62 8.78 -1.72 -17.26
N ARG A 63 8.10 -2.87 -17.31
CA ARG A 63 7.17 -3.30 -16.25
C ARG A 63 7.91 -3.59 -14.95
N TRP A 64 9.16 -4.04 -15.03
CA TRP A 64 10.05 -4.18 -13.89
C TRP A 64 10.33 -2.85 -13.20
N VAL A 65 10.74 -1.83 -13.95
CA VAL A 65 11.03 -0.49 -13.40
C VAL A 65 9.79 0.11 -12.74
N PHE A 66 8.64 0.04 -13.41
CA PHE A 66 7.38 0.55 -12.86
C PHE A 66 6.91 -0.22 -11.61
N SER A 67 7.07 -1.54 -11.57
CA SER A 67 6.76 -2.35 -10.38
C SER A 67 7.67 -1.98 -9.20
N GLY A 68 8.97 -1.78 -9.46
CA GLY A 68 9.90 -1.32 -8.44
C GLY A 68 9.55 0.07 -7.89
N ALA A 69 9.19 1.01 -8.77
CA ALA A 69 8.80 2.36 -8.37
C ALA A 69 7.52 2.37 -7.52
N THR A 70 6.49 1.65 -7.95
CA THR A 70 5.21 1.56 -7.22
C THR A 70 5.36 0.82 -5.89
N LEU A 71 6.17 -0.23 -5.83
CA LEU A 71 6.51 -0.91 -4.58
C LEU A 71 7.29 -0.01 -3.63
N GLY A 72 8.22 0.81 -4.14
CA GLY A 72 8.91 1.84 -3.36
C GLY A 72 7.95 2.87 -2.76
N VAL A 73 6.99 3.36 -3.55
CA VAL A 73 5.95 4.29 -3.07
C VAL A 73 5.07 3.65 -1.99
N MET A 74 4.65 2.40 -2.19
CA MET A 74 3.86 1.64 -1.21
C MET A 74 4.59 1.49 0.12
N LEU A 75 5.88 1.11 0.09
CA LEU A 75 6.68 0.94 1.30
C LEU A 75 6.94 2.26 2.01
N ILE A 76 7.25 3.34 1.28
CA ILE A 76 7.39 4.68 1.87
C ILE A 76 6.09 5.10 2.52
N ALA A 77 4.95 4.95 1.84
CA ALA A 77 3.64 5.31 2.37
C ALA A 77 3.28 4.51 3.63
N ALA A 78 3.61 3.22 3.67
CA ALA A 78 3.37 2.36 4.82
C ALA A 78 4.28 2.69 6.02
N VAL A 79 5.57 2.98 5.78
CA VAL A 79 6.56 3.19 6.85
C VAL A 79 6.55 4.62 7.38
N TYR A 80 6.34 5.62 6.52
CA TYR A 80 6.51 7.04 6.87
C TYR A 80 5.52 7.55 7.94
N HIS A 81 4.45 6.83 8.26
CA HIS A 81 3.49 7.23 9.29
C HIS A 81 3.57 6.49 10.62
N HIS A 82 4.39 5.45 10.75
CA HIS A 82 4.54 4.80 12.06
C HIS A 82 5.33 5.65 13.08
N ALA A 83 5.83 6.82 12.66
CA ALA A 83 6.60 7.74 13.51
C ALA A 83 5.75 8.77 14.29
N ASP A 84 4.43 8.82 14.10
CA ASP A 84 3.55 9.88 14.66
C ASP A 84 2.63 9.40 15.80
N ASP A 85 3.07 8.41 16.58
CA ASP A 85 2.47 8.08 17.88
C ASP A 85 2.83 9.08 18.99
N SER A 86 3.61 10.13 18.68
CA SER A 86 3.60 11.31 19.53
C SER A 86 2.26 12.02 19.34
N VAL A 87 1.32 11.76 20.23
CA VAL A 87 0.21 12.65 20.57
C VAL A 87 0.69 14.08 20.37
N ASP A 88 0.19 14.75 19.33
CA ASP A 88 0.52 16.15 19.10
C ASP A 88 0.16 16.89 20.40
N PRO A 89 1.15 17.46 21.11
CA PRO A 89 0.91 18.09 22.40
C PRO A 89 -0.08 19.25 22.28
N VAL A 90 -0.28 19.79 21.06
CA VAL A 90 -1.30 20.79 20.77
C VAL A 90 -2.70 20.19 20.84
N LEU A 91 -2.93 19.02 20.21
CA LEU A 91 -4.22 18.33 20.26
C LEU A 91 -4.57 17.82 21.67
N ALA A 92 -3.56 17.40 22.45
CA ALA A 92 -3.73 17.03 23.84
C ALA A 92 -4.20 18.20 24.72
N ARG A 93 -3.71 19.42 24.47
CA ARG A 93 -4.10 20.64 25.20
C ARG A 93 -5.54 21.07 24.91
N PHE A 94 -6.01 20.88 23.67
CA PHE A 94 -7.39 21.17 23.33
C PHE A 94 -8.34 20.14 23.96
N ALA A 95 -7.99 18.85 23.92
CA ALA A 95 -8.78 17.80 24.56
C ALA A 95 -8.87 17.94 26.09
N SER A 96 -7.87 18.55 26.75
CA SER A 96 -7.89 18.77 28.21
C SER A 96 -8.64 20.04 28.63
N ASN A 97 -8.86 20.99 27.72
CA ASN A 97 -9.47 22.29 28.05
C ASN A 97 -11.00 22.31 27.92
N ASP A 98 -11.61 21.27 27.36
CA ASP A 98 -13.08 21.15 27.21
C ASP A 98 -13.79 20.53 28.46
N ILE A 99 -13.08 20.36 29.59
CA ILE A 99 -13.64 19.79 30.85
C ILE A 99 -13.69 20.84 31.99
N ALA A 100 -13.61 22.15 31.69
CA ALA A 100 -13.74 23.21 32.70
C ALA A 100 -15.07 23.97 32.61
#